data_AF-A0A2E1LMU7-F1
#
_entry.id   AF-A0A2E1LMU7-F1
#
_cell.length_a   1.000
_cell.length_b   1.000
_cell.length_c   1.000
_cell.angle_alpha   90.00
_cell.angle_beta   90.00
_cell.angle_gamma   90.00
#
_symmetry.space_group_name_H-M   'P 1'
#
loop_
_entity.id
_entity.type
_entity.pdbx_description
1 polymer ?
#
loop_
_entity_poly.entity_id
_entity_poly.type
_entity_poly.pdbx_seq_one_letter_code
_entity_poly.pdbx_strand_id
1 'polypeptide(L)'
;MIIECKCKKYKFKIPDEEIILPGRTLQCSICNEEWYQEFKINPGSTLNIKEDNQKDLLKEMNPSKNNSKLSNKKKPKEKKEKRSYLLILTLIFFLLIFIIYKLAFHYKYLVISSNPSFINFYESLEIITEILKANISFVKEIILEATKKIQNKI
;
A
#
# COMPACT_ATOMS: atom_id res chain seq x y z
N MET A 1 13.26 -21.91 -10.46
CA MET A 1 14.42 -21.11 -10.96
C MET A 1 14.47 -19.70 -10.33
N ILE A 2 15.65 -19.09 -10.10
CA ILE A 2 15.77 -17.68 -9.66
C ILE A 2 16.02 -16.79 -10.88
N ILE A 3 15.29 -15.69 -10.98
CA ILE A 3 15.40 -14.70 -12.06
C ILE A 3 15.75 -13.34 -11.46
N GLU A 4 16.74 -12.69 -12.03
CA GLU A 4 17.14 -11.34 -11.65
C GLU A 4 16.50 -10.32 -12.59
N CYS A 5 15.99 -9.22 -12.03
CA CYS A 5 15.49 -8.11 -12.83
C CYS A 5 16.64 -7.34 -13.49
N LYS A 6 16.41 -6.79 -14.69
CA LYS A 6 17.34 -5.87 -15.37
C LYS A 6 17.74 -4.66 -14.53
N CYS A 7 16.86 -4.18 -13.65
CA CYS A 7 17.18 -3.08 -12.74
C CYS A 7 18.17 -3.47 -11.61
N LYS A 8 18.59 -4.74 -11.52
CA LYS A 8 19.54 -5.32 -10.54
C LYS A 8 19.17 -5.18 -9.05
N LYS A 9 18.04 -4.55 -8.74
CA LYS A 9 17.58 -4.32 -7.36
C LYS A 9 16.85 -5.51 -6.75
N TYR A 10 16.30 -6.42 -7.56
CA TYR A 10 15.41 -7.49 -7.10
C TYR A 10 15.67 -8.83 -7.81
N LYS A 11 15.54 -9.91 -7.04
CA LYS A 11 15.60 -11.30 -7.52
C LYS A 11 14.29 -12.01 -7.14
N PHE A 12 13.73 -12.77 -8.05
CA PHE A 12 12.47 -13.49 -7.89
C PHE A 12 12.71 -14.99 -8.00
N LYS A 13 12.10 -15.78 -7.09
CA LYS A 13 12.11 -17.24 -7.19
C LYS A 13 10.80 -17.69 -7.82
N ILE A 14 10.87 -18.27 -9.02
CA ILE A 14 9.72 -18.86 -9.71
C ILE A 14 9.61 -20.34 -9.34
N PRO A 15 8.42 -20.82 -8.92
CA PRO A 15 8.14 -22.24 -8.72
C PRO A 15 8.29 -23.03 -10.02
N ASP A 16 8.84 -24.24 -9.95
CA ASP A 16 9.16 -25.01 -11.17
C ASP A 16 7.90 -25.47 -11.92
N GLU A 17 6.75 -25.52 -11.26
CA GLU A 17 5.42 -25.80 -11.83
C GLU A 17 4.92 -24.71 -12.79
N GLU A 18 5.44 -23.48 -12.69
CA GLU A 18 5.03 -22.33 -13.51
C GLU A 18 5.97 -22.07 -14.71
N ILE A 19 6.96 -22.94 -14.92
CA ILE A 19 7.95 -22.82 -16.00
C ILE A 19 7.35 -23.41 -17.28
N ILE A 20 6.95 -22.53 -18.20
CA ILE A 20 6.45 -22.90 -19.53
C ILE A 20 7.60 -22.75 -20.54
N LEU A 21 7.95 -23.82 -21.26
CA LEU A 21 9.00 -23.85 -22.29
C LEU A 21 8.50 -23.26 -23.61
N PRO A 22 9.36 -22.62 -24.42
CA PRO A 22 10.83 -22.45 -24.26
C PRO A 22 11.24 -21.26 -23.36
N GLY A 23 10.29 -20.46 -22.91
CA GLY A 23 10.52 -19.20 -22.22
C GLY A 23 9.26 -18.33 -22.21
N ARG A 24 9.29 -17.20 -21.49
CA ARG A 24 8.23 -16.19 -21.54
C ARG A 24 8.75 -14.77 -21.35
N THR A 25 8.00 -13.79 -21.82
CA THR A 25 8.26 -12.37 -21.51
C THR A 25 7.86 -12.10 -20.06
N LEU A 26 8.75 -11.45 -19.32
CA LEU A 26 8.55 -11.01 -17.95
C LEU A 26 8.51 -9.49 -17.92
N GLN A 27 7.68 -8.94 -17.04
CA GLN A 27 7.64 -7.52 -16.72
C GLN A 27 7.94 -7.34 -15.23
N CYS A 28 8.87 -6.45 -14.89
CA CYS A 28 9.11 -6.10 -13.50
C CYS A 28 8.02 -5.16 -12.99
N SER A 29 7.33 -5.50 -11.91
CA SER A 29 6.32 -4.60 -11.30
C SER A 29 6.89 -3.37 -10.58
N ILE A 30 8.22 -3.22 -10.52
CA ILE A 30 8.91 -2.16 -9.78
C ILE A 30 9.53 -1.12 -10.73
N CYS A 31 10.19 -1.58 -11.79
CA CYS A 31 10.77 -0.70 -12.82
C CYS A 31 10.00 -0.71 -14.15
N ASN A 32 8.96 -1.55 -14.28
CA ASN A 32 8.16 -1.74 -15.49
C ASN A 32 8.94 -2.20 -16.73
N GLU A 33 10.21 -2.60 -16.57
CA GLU A 33 11.01 -3.13 -17.67
C GLU A 33 10.55 -4.52 -18.07
N GLU A 34 10.53 -4.75 -19.39
CA GLU A 34 10.18 -6.03 -20.00
C GLU A 34 11.42 -6.72 -20.59
N TRP A 35 11.48 -8.05 -20.46
CA TRP A 35 12.49 -8.85 -21.12
C TRP A 35 12.02 -10.29 -21.34
N TYR A 36 12.57 -10.92 -22.37
CA TYR A 36 12.34 -12.33 -22.63
C TYR A 36 13.27 -13.19 -21.76
N GLN A 37 12.69 -14.12 -20.99
CA GLN A 37 13.44 -15.10 -20.22
C GLN A 37 13.33 -16.48 -20.88
N GLU A 38 14.46 -16.98 -21.37
CA GLU A 38 14.60 -18.37 -21.78
C GLU A 38 14.72 -19.29 -20.56
N PHE A 39 14.02 -20.42 -20.62
CA PHE A 39 14.12 -21.49 -19.64
C PHE A 39 14.78 -22.69 -20.32
N LYS A 40 16.03 -22.97 -19.96
CA LYS A 40 16.74 -24.17 -20.46
C LYS A 40 16.47 -25.34 -19.52
N ILE A 41 16.10 -26.49 -20.09
CA ILE A 41 16.03 -27.75 -19.34
C ILE A 41 17.47 -28.18 -19.05
N ASN A 42 17.84 -28.28 -17.78
CA ASN A 42 19.03 -29.04 -17.42
C ASN A 42 18.68 -30.53 -17.56
N PRO A 43 19.45 -31.35 -18.29
CA PRO A 43 19.11 -32.75 -18.56
C PRO A 43 19.18 -33.69 -17.32
N GLY A 44 19.11 -33.15 -16.10
CA GLY A 44 19.09 -33.89 -14.84
C GLY A 44 17.77 -33.83 -14.07
N SER A 45 16.77 -33.05 -14.51
CA SER A 45 15.43 -33.04 -13.88
C SER A 45 14.45 -33.81 -14.75
N THR A 46 14.11 -35.02 -14.32
CA THR A 46 13.07 -35.87 -14.93
C THR A 46 11.71 -35.16 -14.90
N LEU A 47 11.38 -34.44 -15.97
CA LEU A 47 10.01 -34.06 -16.28
C LEU A 47 9.36 -35.24 -17.00
N ASN A 48 8.52 -35.98 -16.27
CA ASN A 48 7.65 -37.00 -16.85
C ASN A 48 6.58 -36.31 -17.72
N ILE A 49 6.90 -36.03 -18.97
CA ILE A 49 5.90 -35.62 -19.97
C ILE A 49 5.25 -36.91 -20.49
N LYS A 50 4.05 -37.22 -20.01
CA LYS A 50 3.20 -38.28 -20.59
C LYS A 50 2.57 -37.74 -21.87
N GLU A 51 2.91 -38.34 -23.01
CA GLU A 51 2.41 -38.07 -24.37
C GLU A 51 0.90 -38.38 -24.60
N ASP A 52 0.09 -38.52 -23.55
CA ASP A 52 -1.30 -39.01 -23.68
C ASP A 52 -2.35 -37.87 -23.85
N ASN A 53 -1.93 -36.61 -23.69
CA ASN A 53 -2.87 -35.48 -23.59
C ASN A 53 -3.38 -34.92 -24.93
N GLN A 54 -2.91 -35.38 -26.09
CA GLN A 54 -3.36 -34.81 -27.37
C GLN A 54 -4.76 -35.31 -27.78
N LYS A 55 -5.20 -36.48 -27.31
CA LYS A 55 -6.55 -37.01 -27.59
C LYS A 55 -7.63 -36.41 -26.69
N ASP A 56 -7.26 -35.83 -25.55
CA ASP A 56 -8.23 -35.26 -24.59
C ASP A 56 -8.65 -33.82 -24.90
N LEU A 57 -7.81 -33.04 -25.60
CA LEU A 57 -8.14 -31.65 -25.99
C LEU A 57 -9.34 -31.55 -26.96
N LEU A 58 -9.56 -32.57 -27.79
CA LEU A 58 -10.71 -32.60 -28.72
C LEU A 58 -12.03 -32.96 -28.03
N LYS A 59 -11.99 -33.59 -26.84
CA LYS A 59 -13.19 -33.91 -26.07
C LYS A 59 -13.68 -32.75 -25.19
N GLU A 60 -12.83 -31.77 -24.89
CA GLU A 60 -13.16 -30.61 -24.06
C GLU A 60 -13.86 -29.46 -24.81
N MET A 61 -13.92 -29.49 -26.14
CA MET A 61 -14.60 -28.45 -26.94
C MET A 61 -16.13 -28.64 -27.05
N ASN A 62 -16.72 -29.61 -26.35
CA ASN A 62 -18.17 -29.80 -26.36
C ASN A 62 -18.84 -29.02 -25.20
N PRO A 63 -19.56 -27.91 -25.47
CA PRO A 63 -20.14 -27.05 -24.44
C PRO A 63 -21.28 -27.73 -23.65
N SER A 64 -21.79 -28.87 -24.12
CA SER A 64 -22.95 -29.55 -23.52
C SER A 64 -22.63 -30.42 -22.30
N LYS A 65 -21.35 -30.63 -21.94
CA LYS A 65 -20.96 -31.56 -20.85
C LYS A 65 -20.48 -30.90 -19.54
N ASN A 66 -20.46 -29.58 -19.44
CA ASN A 66 -19.87 -28.88 -18.28
C ASN A 66 -20.84 -28.63 -17.09
N ASN A 67 -21.75 -29.55 -16.79
CA ASN A 67 -22.68 -29.40 -15.66
C ASN A 67 -22.34 -30.27 -14.44
N SER A 68 -21.14 -30.85 -14.35
CA SER A 68 -20.84 -31.79 -13.25
C SER A 68 -19.43 -31.75 -12.68
N LYS A 69 -18.82 -30.56 -12.52
CA LYS A 69 -17.63 -30.40 -11.66
C LYS A 69 -17.61 -29.03 -10.96
N LEU A 70 -18.74 -28.68 -10.34
CA LEU A 70 -18.80 -27.59 -9.37
C LEU A 70 -18.73 -28.13 -7.93
N SER A 71 -17.73 -28.94 -7.62
CA SER A 71 -17.38 -29.25 -6.23
C SER A 71 -15.87 -29.20 -6.05
N ASN A 72 -15.47 -28.55 -4.96
CA ASN A 72 -14.10 -28.34 -4.50
C ASN A 72 -13.30 -27.16 -5.10
N LYS A 73 -13.93 -25.98 -5.23
CA LYS A 73 -13.15 -24.75 -4.96
C LYS A 73 -12.83 -24.75 -3.46
N LYS A 74 -11.58 -25.07 -3.10
CA LYS A 74 -11.04 -24.82 -1.76
C LYS A 74 -11.40 -23.38 -1.39
N LYS A 75 -12.07 -23.18 -0.25
CA LYS A 75 -12.39 -21.84 0.28
C LYS A 75 -11.11 -20.99 0.21
N PRO A 76 -11.15 -19.78 -0.37
CA PRO A 76 -10.00 -18.90 -0.34
C PRO A 76 -9.60 -18.70 1.12
N LYS A 77 -8.33 -18.97 1.44
CA LYS A 77 -7.77 -18.68 2.77
C LYS A 77 -8.05 -17.22 3.06
N GLU A 78 -8.73 -16.93 4.17
CA GLU A 78 -8.96 -15.57 4.65
C GLU A 78 -7.62 -14.82 4.63
N LYS A 79 -7.54 -13.80 3.77
CA LYS A 79 -6.41 -12.87 3.80
C LYS A 79 -6.47 -12.16 5.14
N LYS A 80 -5.60 -12.54 6.09
CA LYS A 80 -5.38 -11.77 7.32
C LYS A 80 -5.11 -10.33 6.91
N GLU A 81 -6.03 -9.44 7.27
CA GLU A 81 -5.94 -8.03 7.01
C GLU A 81 -4.65 -7.49 7.65
N LYS A 82 -3.69 -7.08 6.82
CA LYS A 82 -2.45 -6.47 7.33
C LYS A 82 -2.83 -5.10 7.87
N ARG A 83 -2.95 -4.97 9.20
CA ARG A 83 -3.13 -3.66 9.85
C ARG A 83 -2.04 -2.70 9.37
N SER A 84 -2.45 -1.61 8.75
CA SER A 84 -1.52 -0.58 8.26
C SER A 84 -1.07 0.27 9.44
N TYR A 85 0.20 0.11 9.85
CA TYR A 85 0.82 0.90 10.92
C TYR A 85 1.02 2.38 10.54
N LEU A 86 0.83 2.75 9.28
CA LEU A 86 1.00 4.12 8.79
C LEU A 86 0.08 5.11 9.50
N LEU A 87 -1.18 4.74 9.74
CA LEU A 87 -2.15 5.61 10.43
C LEU A 87 -1.77 5.87 11.90
N ILE A 88 -1.22 4.86 12.56
CA ILE A 88 -0.77 4.99 13.95
C ILE A 88 0.47 5.87 14.00
N LEU A 89 1.40 5.66 13.06
CA LEU A 89 2.63 6.45 12.97
C LEU A 89 2.32 7.94 12.71
N THR A 90 1.38 8.24 11.80
CA THR A 90 0.97 9.63 11.52
C THR A 90 0.31 10.27 12.74
N LEU A 91 -0.54 9.54 13.47
CA LEU A 91 -1.15 10.05 14.70
C LEU A 91 -0.10 10.41 15.75
N ILE A 92 0.89 9.53 15.96
CA ILE A 92 2.00 9.77 16.90
C ILE A 92 2.80 10.99 16.47
N PHE A 93 3.07 11.15 15.19
CA PHE A 93 3.78 12.31 14.65
C PHE A 93 3.04 13.63 14.94
N PHE A 94 1.72 13.67 14.74
CA PHE A 94 0.92 14.86 15.07
C PHE A 94 0.92 15.17 16.58
N LEU A 95 0.86 14.14 17.43
CA LEU A 95 0.97 14.33 18.89
C LEU A 95 2.32 14.92 19.29
N LEU A 96 3.42 14.46 18.69
CA LEU A 96 4.75 15.01 18.93
C LEU A 96 4.84 16.49 18.54
N ILE A 97 4.29 16.87 17.38
CA ILE A 97 4.23 18.28 16.96
C ILE A 97 3.49 19.12 18.01
N PHE A 98 2.35 18.64 18.51
CA PHE A 98 1.57 19.38 19.48
C PHE A 98 2.32 19.57 20.80
N ILE A 99 3.04 18.54 21.27
CA ILE A 99 3.87 18.61 22.47
C ILE A 99 4.99 19.63 22.29
N ILE A 100 5.72 19.56 21.17
CA ILE A 100 6.82 20.50 20.86
C ILE A 100 6.29 21.93 20.81
N TYR A 101 5.16 22.16 20.13
CA TYR A 101 4.52 23.47 20.07
C TYR A 101 4.20 24.03 21.46
N LYS A 102 3.59 23.20 22.33
CA LYS A 102 3.28 23.61 23.72
C LYS A 102 4.54 23.95 24.50
N LEU A 103 5.58 23.13 24.36
CA LEU A 103 6.85 23.34 25.04
C LEU A 103 7.53 24.64 24.56
N ALA A 104 7.51 24.89 23.25
CA ALA A 104 8.06 26.10 22.65
C ALA A 104 7.42 27.37 23.25
N PHE A 105 6.09 27.41 23.38
CA PHE A 105 5.40 28.55 23.99
C PHE A 105 5.62 28.67 25.50
N HIS A 106 5.64 27.54 26.23
CA HIS A 106 5.89 27.55 27.68
C HIS A 106 7.24 28.18 28.03
N TYR A 107 8.28 27.88 27.24
CA TYR A 107 9.63 28.40 27.44
C TYR A 107 9.98 29.62 26.57
N LYS A 108 8.99 30.27 25.93
CA LYS A 108 9.17 31.41 25.00
C LYS A 108 10.16 32.45 25.55
N TYR A 109 9.93 32.92 26.78
CA TYR A 109 10.76 33.97 27.38
C TYR A 109 12.22 33.54 27.57
N LEU A 110 12.45 32.30 28.02
CA LEU A 110 13.78 31.75 28.27
C LEU A 110 14.56 31.52 26.96
N VAL A 111 13.86 31.11 25.91
CA VAL A 111 14.46 30.95 24.57
C VAL A 111 14.82 32.29 23.97
N ILE A 112 13.93 33.28 24.04
CA ILE A 112 14.18 34.63 23.50
C ILE A 112 15.28 35.35 24.28
N SER A 113 15.33 35.21 25.61
CA SER A 113 16.38 35.85 26.42
C SER A 113 17.77 35.28 26.10
N SER A 114 17.85 33.97 25.84
CA SER A 114 19.11 33.29 25.49
C SER A 114 19.46 33.46 24.00
N ASN A 115 18.46 33.61 23.13
CA ASN A 115 18.61 33.69 21.68
C ASN A 115 17.64 34.74 21.08
N PRO A 116 17.99 36.03 21.11
CA PRO A 116 17.11 37.11 20.65
C PRO A 116 16.67 37.00 19.19
N SER A 117 17.44 36.30 18.35
CA SER A 117 17.11 36.03 16.94
C SER A 117 15.78 35.28 16.75
N PHE A 118 15.28 34.59 17.78
CA PHE A 118 14.01 33.87 17.72
C PHE A 118 12.79 34.76 17.95
N ILE A 119 12.94 36.06 18.21
CA ILE A 119 11.80 36.95 18.46
C ILE A 119 10.81 36.94 17.28
N ASN A 120 11.30 37.11 16.05
CA ASN A 120 10.50 37.08 14.84
C ASN A 120 9.83 35.72 14.60
N PHE A 121 10.49 34.63 15.02
CA PHE A 121 9.93 33.28 14.94
C PHE A 121 8.72 33.12 15.85
N TYR A 122 8.82 33.56 17.12
CA TYR A 122 7.71 33.50 18.06
C TYR A 122 6.56 34.44 17.70
N GLU A 123 6.87 35.64 17.17
CA GLU A 123 5.85 36.55 16.64
C GLU A 123 5.10 35.92 15.46
N SER A 124 5.84 35.30 14.52
CA SER A 124 5.24 34.58 13.40
C SER A 124 4.36 33.41 13.87
N LEU A 125 4.81 32.65 14.87
CA LEU A 125 4.01 31.58 15.48
C LEU A 125 2.73 32.11 16.13
N GLU A 126 2.78 33.27 16.78
CA GLU A 126 1.63 33.90 17.42
C GLU A 126 0.60 34.34 16.36
N ILE A 127 1.04 34.95 15.26
CA ILE A 127 0.19 35.29 14.11
C ILE A 127 -0.49 34.04 13.53
N ILE A 128 0.28 32.97 13.28
CA ILE A 128 -0.26 31.70 12.77
C ILE A 128 -1.30 31.14 13.75
N THR A 129 -1.05 31.25 15.05
CA THR A 129 -1.96 30.77 16.09
C THR A 129 -3.28 31.53 16.09
N GLU A 130 -3.24 32.85 15.93
CA GLU A 130 -4.44 33.68 15.83
C GLU A 130 -5.24 33.36 14.57
N ILE A 131 -4.58 33.18 13.42
CA ILE A 131 -5.23 32.75 12.18
C ILE A 131 -5.91 31.38 12.40
N LEU A 132 -5.22 30.43 13.03
CA LEU A 132 -5.77 29.10 13.30
C LEU A 132 -7.00 29.19 14.22
N LYS A 133 -6.94 29.99 15.30
CA LYS A 133 -8.07 30.20 16.21
C LYS A 133 -9.28 30.77 15.49
N ALA A 134 -9.10 31.78 14.65
CA ALA A 134 -10.18 32.39 13.87
C ALA A 134 -10.85 31.36 12.95
N ASN A 135 -10.05 30.57 12.23
CA ASN A 135 -10.57 29.52 11.36
C ASN A 135 -11.29 28.40 12.14
N ILE A 136 -10.76 28.00 13.30
CA ILE A 136 -11.42 27.01 14.16
C ILE A 136 -12.76 27.55 14.68
N SER A 137 -12.84 28.83 15.06
CA SER A 137 -14.08 29.46 15.50
C SER A 137 -15.13 29.43 14.39
N PHE A 138 -14.74 29.82 13.17
CA PHE A 138 -15.61 29.79 12.01
C PHE A 138 -16.14 28.38 11.71
N VAL A 139 -15.26 27.37 11.69
CA VAL A 139 -15.68 25.97 11.49
C VAL A 139 -16.61 25.50 12.61
N LYS A 140 -16.34 25.88 13.86
CA LYS A 140 -17.20 25.55 15.00
C LYS A 140 -18.61 26.13 14.84
N GLU A 141 -18.73 27.36 14.36
CA GLU A 141 -20.02 27.99 14.07
C GLU A 141 -20.80 27.24 12.99
N ILE A 142 -20.13 26.87 11.88
CA ILE A 142 -20.76 26.08 10.81
C ILE A 142 -21.25 24.73 11.33
N ILE A 143 -20.43 24.02 12.11
CA ILE A 143 -20.81 22.72 12.68
C ILE A 143 -22.01 22.89 13.61
N LEU A 144 -22.03 23.94 14.43
CA LEU A 144 -23.11 24.21 15.36
C LEU A 144 -24.42 24.55 14.63
N GLU A 145 -24.36 25.33 13.56
CA GLU A 145 -25.52 25.61 12.71
C GLU A 145 -26.03 24.35 12.00
N ALA A 146 -25.12 23.53 11.44
CA ALA A 146 -25.47 22.27 10.80
C ALA A 146 -26.13 21.29 11.79
N THR A 147 -25.60 21.20 13.02
CA THR A 147 -26.15 20.34 14.08
C THR A 147 -27.55 20.80 14.49
N LYS A 148 -27.77 22.11 14.64
CA LYS A 148 -29.11 22.68 14.92
C LYS A 148 -30.11 22.39 13.80
N LYS A 149 -29.70 22.51 12.53
CA LYS A 149 -30.56 22.17 11.37
C LYS A 149 -30.97 20.69 11.36
N ILE A 150 -30.06 19.79 11.75
CA ILE A 150 -30.36 18.36 11.87
C ILE A 150 -31.34 18.10 13.02
N GLN A 151 -31.12 18.71 14.18
CA GLN A 151 -32.01 18.55 15.35
C GLN A 151 -33.42 19.08 15.09
N ASN A 152 -33.57 20.20 14.36
CA ASN A 152 -34.88 20.76 14.03
C ASN A 152 -35.66 19.98 12.94
N LYS A 153 -35.03 18.98 12.31
CA LYS A 153 -35.64 18.16 11.24
C LYS A 153 -36.11 16.78 11.73
N ILE A 154 -35.77 16.41 12.96
CA ILE A 154 -36.22 15.20 13.67
C ILE A 154 -37.40 15.59 14.57
#